data_AF-W2LPI7-F1
#
_entry.id   AF-W2LPI7-F1
#
_cell.length_a   1.000
_cell.length_b   1.000
_cell.length_c   1.000
_cell.angle_alpha   90.00
_cell.angle_beta   90.00
_cell.angle_gamma   90.00
#
_symmetry.space_group_name_H-M   'P 1'
#
loop_
_entity.id
_entity.type
_entity.pdbx_description
1 polymer ?
#
loop_
_entity_poly.entity_id
_entity_poly.type
_entity_poly.pdbx_seq_one_letter_code
_entity_poly.pdbx_strand_id
1 'polypeptide(L)'
;MTGDDADASDLQEKMRRLNVALLDAVDRLQLDESGEMAPEAQLLLSLTQRERLKKQVQQSKTMLALIEQLTEMDRLLGDVDEAIDHQCFVAAAEGVAEVERLVNELAKSENGQGGNVDDKKIIRVVKLQLLSKKNRLLNQLTRYFSCTAVWKDNALRVTADLPEKELEGTKLSMEERRTDFWKACEVLDILAPKMKDIVKAITLHLIKPMLQIPHGTLKQIRDESGVTLKVVVQNPKDASDDSEVAEVQSKCANVVSVLQFVHTELFAGNAELMHQLGDFMWKIPGNLEAQLMNLLQDKIPQDSAALEEYRGVLATAVTRLENTLVAIGFSACSNSQLRGFVDQLNQLHSKKRRQVILSNGRDMMRRDYRDSVKINGASEKCSLTASVGSGKKGKGTGKGGSGSVSASTDEVESNCFQVPDYRVTVCAREAVELAHQTLVEACTSGASSANLLFQTARDLFFLFRTIVPTLYEDDIANDSRTCMLYHNDCLYITYHMVMIGHLYKHRLPAPLNQTATMVDMIPSFRDAGERALTSYTAAQIEEVLSGLKTLPV
;
A
#
# COMPACT_ATOMS: atom_id res chain seq x y z
N MET A 1 -27.71 57.51 -23.53
CA MET A 1 -26.65 56.50 -23.34
C MET A 1 -26.39 55.93 -24.73
N THR A 2 -25.63 56.58 -25.63
CA THR A 2 -24.17 56.77 -25.75
C THR A 2 -23.34 55.49 -25.63
N GLY A 3 -22.65 55.16 -26.72
CA GLY A 3 -21.55 54.19 -26.84
C GLY A 3 -21.99 52.91 -27.58
N ASP A 4 -21.30 52.39 -28.58
CA ASP A 4 -20.07 52.81 -29.25
C ASP A 4 -19.98 51.93 -30.51
N ASP A 5 -20.15 52.51 -31.70
CA ASP A 5 -20.15 51.80 -32.98
C ASP A 5 -18.92 52.30 -33.75
N ALA A 6 -17.74 51.90 -33.27
CA ALA A 6 -16.46 52.35 -33.80
C ALA A 6 -15.40 51.25 -33.63
N ASP A 7 -15.26 50.37 -34.64
CA ASP A 7 -13.95 49.74 -34.93
C ASP A 7 -13.85 49.03 -36.29
N ALA A 8 -14.92 48.98 -37.10
CA ALA A 8 -14.83 48.46 -38.48
C ALA A 8 -14.12 49.43 -39.47
N SER A 9 -13.87 50.69 -39.08
CA SER A 9 -13.41 51.73 -40.01
C SER A 9 -11.90 51.82 -40.18
N ASP A 10 -11.09 51.46 -39.18
CA ASP A 10 -9.67 51.83 -39.18
C ASP A 10 -8.80 50.89 -40.04
N LEU A 11 -9.16 49.60 -40.11
CA LEU A 11 -8.47 48.64 -40.97
C LEU A 11 -8.84 48.80 -42.46
N GLN A 12 -10.13 49.04 -42.75
CA GLN A 12 -10.59 49.32 -44.11
C GLN A 12 -10.02 50.64 -44.66
N GLU A 13 -9.91 51.66 -43.82
CA GLU A 13 -9.28 52.94 -44.17
C GLU A 13 -7.76 52.77 -44.39
N LYS A 14 -7.07 51.96 -43.58
CA LYS A 14 -5.65 51.61 -43.81
C LYS A 14 -5.45 50.82 -45.11
N MET A 15 -6.33 49.87 -45.42
CA MET A 15 -6.30 49.13 -46.70
C MET A 15 -6.52 50.06 -47.90
N ARG A 16 -7.45 51.03 -47.79
CA ARG A 16 -7.71 52.01 -48.84
C ARG A 16 -6.51 52.94 -49.06
N ARG A 17 -5.86 53.40 -47.99
CA ARG A 17 -4.64 54.21 -48.05
C ARG A 17 -3.46 53.44 -48.66
N LEU A 18 -3.33 52.16 -48.33
CA LEU A 18 -2.33 51.29 -48.94
C LEU A 18 -2.56 51.15 -50.44
N ASN A 19 -3.81 51.00 -50.87
CA ASN A 19 -4.17 50.87 -52.29
C ASN A 19 -3.88 52.16 -53.08
N VAL A 20 -4.15 53.33 -52.49
CA VAL A 20 -3.81 54.64 -53.09
C VAL A 20 -2.30 54.83 -53.19
N ALA A 21 -1.55 54.46 -52.15
CA ALA A 21 -0.08 54.53 -52.18
C ALA A 21 0.54 53.58 -53.22
N LEU A 22 -0.09 52.43 -53.47
CA LEU A 22 0.33 51.47 -54.49
C LEU A 22 0.08 51.99 -55.90
N LEU A 23 -1.05 52.67 -56.13
CA LEU A 23 -1.37 53.34 -57.40
C LEU A 23 -0.43 54.53 -57.67
N ASP A 24 -0.12 55.37 -56.67
CA ASP A 24 0.83 56.48 -56.81
C ASP A 24 2.26 55.99 -57.11
N ALA A 25 2.66 54.86 -56.49
CA ALA A 25 3.94 54.23 -56.80
C ALA A 25 4.00 53.65 -58.22
N VAL A 26 2.88 53.17 -58.77
CA VAL A 26 2.78 52.69 -60.16
C VAL A 26 2.83 53.86 -61.15
N ASP A 27 2.17 54.97 -60.87
CA ASP A 27 2.20 56.17 -61.72
C ASP A 27 3.60 56.83 -61.73
N ARG A 28 4.29 56.87 -60.59
CA ARG A 28 5.68 57.36 -60.50
C ARG A 28 6.69 56.50 -61.25
N LEU A 29 6.40 55.21 -61.48
CA LEU A 29 7.24 54.31 -62.26
C LEU A 29 7.02 54.44 -63.77
N GLN A 30 5.91 55.04 -64.22
CA GLN A 30 5.63 55.27 -65.64
C GLN A 30 6.21 56.57 -66.20
N LEU A 31 6.65 57.51 -65.34
CA LEU A 31 7.02 58.87 -65.73
C LEU A 31 8.52 59.14 -65.96
N ASP A 32 9.40 58.12 -65.94
CA ASP A 32 10.86 58.32 -66.04
C ASP A 32 11.48 57.89 -67.39
N GLU A 33 10.71 57.96 -68.49
CA GLU A 33 11.22 57.77 -69.85
C GLU A 33 11.53 59.10 -70.56
N SER A 34 12.62 59.76 -70.20
CA SER A 34 13.29 60.70 -71.12
C SER A 34 14.76 60.93 -70.74
N GLY A 35 15.65 60.08 -71.27
CA GLY A 35 17.09 60.27 -71.23
C GLY A 35 17.81 59.13 -71.96
N GLU A 36 18.51 59.44 -73.06
CA GLU A 36 19.21 58.48 -73.91
C GLU A 36 20.26 57.65 -73.13
N MET A 37 20.08 56.33 -73.09
CA MET A 37 21.03 55.35 -72.53
C MET A 37 21.20 54.20 -73.53
N ALA A 38 22.40 53.60 -73.58
CA ALA A 38 22.72 52.52 -74.52
C ALA A 38 21.83 51.27 -74.31
N PRO A 39 21.41 50.57 -75.38
CA PRO A 39 20.41 49.49 -75.31
C PRO A 39 20.82 48.31 -74.41
N GLU A 40 22.11 48.03 -74.27
CA GLU A 40 22.63 46.97 -73.38
C GLU A 40 22.50 47.34 -71.90
N ALA A 41 22.67 48.62 -71.54
CA ALA A 41 22.50 49.11 -70.18
C ALA A 41 21.01 49.07 -69.77
N GLN A 42 20.10 49.37 -70.70
CA GLN A 42 18.64 49.32 -70.47
C GLN A 42 18.14 47.87 -70.27
N LEU A 43 18.76 46.90 -70.94
CA LEU A 43 18.44 45.47 -70.79
C LEU A 43 18.94 44.91 -69.44
N LEU A 44 20.12 45.33 -68.97
CA LEU A 44 20.65 44.94 -67.66
C LEU A 44 19.85 45.59 -66.51
N LEU A 45 19.42 46.85 -66.69
CA LEU A 45 18.59 47.57 -65.73
C LEU A 45 17.18 46.95 -65.63
N SER A 46 16.58 46.54 -66.75
CA SER A 46 15.29 45.82 -66.74
C SER A 46 15.40 44.39 -66.18
N LEU A 47 16.50 43.67 -66.40
CA LEU A 47 16.74 42.36 -65.78
C LEU A 47 16.89 42.44 -64.26
N THR A 48 17.65 43.42 -63.77
CA THR A 48 17.81 43.67 -62.32
C THR A 48 16.51 44.15 -61.68
N GLN A 49 15.73 44.99 -62.36
CA GLN A 49 14.38 45.36 -61.93
C GLN A 49 13.44 44.15 -61.87
N ARG A 50 13.48 43.26 -62.86
CA ARG A 50 12.67 42.02 -62.86
C ARG A 50 13.06 41.08 -61.73
N GLU A 51 14.35 40.93 -61.42
CA GLU A 51 14.81 40.14 -60.27
C GLU A 51 14.39 40.76 -58.95
N ARG A 52 14.42 42.10 -58.84
CA ARG A 52 13.92 42.84 -57.68
C ARG A 52 12.41 42.65 -57.51
N LEU A 53 11.63 42.77 -58.59
CA LEU A 53 10.20 42.49 -58.57
C LEU A 53 9.92 41.04 -58.19
N LYS A 54 10.67 40.08 -58.73
CA LYS A 54 10.52 38.66 -58.41
C LYS A 54 10.80 38.39 -56.93
N LYS A 55 11.81 39.05 -56.34
CA LYS A 55 12.08 39.01 -54.90
C LYS A 55 10.96 39.66 -54.08
N GLN A 56 10.46 40.84 -54.49
CA GLN A 56 9.34 41.51 -53.81
C GLN A 56 8.03 40.70 -53.88
N VAL A 57 7.71 40.11 -55.03
CA VAL A 57 6.54 39.24 -55.20
C VAL A 57 6.69 37.99 -54.35
N GLN A 58 7.88 37.41 -54.27
CA GLN A 58 8.13 36.26 -53.39
C GLN A 58 7.98 36.62 -51.92
N GLN A 59 8.50 37.77 -51.49
CA GLN A 59 8.35 38.30 -50.13
C GLN A 59 6.88 38.64 -49.80
N SER A 60 6.15 39.21 -50.76
CA SER A 60 4.72 39.51 -50.60
C SER A 60 3.90 38.22 -50.49
N LYS A 61 4.24 37.17 -51.25
CA LYS A 61 3.60 35.84 -51.11
C LYS A 61 3.86 35.20 -49.75
N THR A 62 5.08 35.27 -49.23
CA THR A 62 5.39 34.74 -47.89
C THR A 62 4.70 35.54 -46.79
N MET A 63 4.60 36.86 -46.93
CA MET A 63 3.91 37.72 -45.98
C MET A 63 2.40 37.48 -45.97
N LEU A 64 1.79 37.27 -47.15
CA LEU A 64 0.38 36.90 -47.27
C LEU A 64 0.09 35.55 -46.61
N ALA A 65 0.93 34.54 -46.84
CA ALA A 65 0.76 33.22 -46.21
C ALA A 65 0.84 33.30 -44.68
N LEU A 66 1.75 34.12 -44.13
CA LEU A 66 1.85 34.34 -42.68
C LEU A 66 0.62 35.08 -42.12
N ILE A 67 0.09 36.06 -42.84
CA ILE A 67 -1.13 36.78 -42.44
C ILE A 67 -2.33 35.83 -42.47
N GLU A 68 -2.47 35.00 -43.51
CA GLU A 68 -3.54 34.00 -43.60
C GLU A 68 -3.49 33.01 -42.43
N GLN A 69 -2.30 32.52 -42.09
CA GLN A 69 -2.12 31.64 -40.92
C GLN A 69 -2.46 32.35 -39.61
N LEU A 70 -2.07 33.63 -39.45
CA LEU A 70 -2.39 34.40 -38.26
C LEU A 70 -3.89 34.68 -38.13
N THR A 71 -4.57 34.99 -39.24
CA THR A 71 -6.02 35.21 -39.26
C THR A 71 -6.79 33.94 -38.94
N GLU A 72 -6.32 32.78 -39.40
CA GLU A 72 -6.95 31.50 -39.05
C GLU A 72 -6.76 31.18 -37.57
N MET A 73 -5.59 31.46 -37.00
CA MET A 73 -5.35 31.30 -35.56
C MET A 73 -6.21 32.23 -34.72
N ASP A 74 -6.38 33.49 -35.13
CA ASP A 74 -7.26 34.44 -34.43
C ASP A 74 -8.73 34.01 -34.48
N ARG A 75 -9.19 33.52 -35.65
CA ARG A 75 -10.53 32.94 -35.82
C ARG A 75 -10.74 31.73 -34.89
N LEU A 76 -9.82 30.75 -34.90
CA LEU A 76 -9.88 29.58 -34.01
C LEU A 76 -9.83 29.97 -32.54
N LEU A 77 -9.02 30.96 -32.18
CA LEU A 77 -8.98 31.50 -30.83
C LEU A 77 -10.32 32.15 -30.45
N GLY A 78 -11.01 32.81 -31.38
CA GLY A 78 -12.37 33.34 -31.18
C GLY A 78 -13.39 32.22 -30.95
N ASP A 79 -13.37 31.18 -31.78
CA ASP A 79 -14.22 30.00 -31.65
C ASP A 79 -14.03 29.32 -30.27
N VAL A 80 -12.80 29.28 -29.76
CA VAL A 80 -12.48 28.76 -28.42
C VAL A 80 -13.15 29.60 -27.32
N ASP A 81 -13.16 30.93 -27.43
CA ASP A 81 -13.83 31.78 -26.45
C ASP A 81 -15.34 31.57 -26.47
N GLU A 82 -15.94 31.45 -27.66
CA GLU A 82 -17.36 31.15 -27.80
C GLU A 82 -17.69 29.77 -27.21
N ALA A 83 -16.87 28.75 -27.46
CA ALA A 83 -17.06 27.41 -26.90
C ALA A 83 -16.93 27.38 -25.36
N ILE A 84 -16.01 28.17 -24.81
CA ILE A 84 -15.82 28.38 -23.36
C ILE A 84 -17.07 29.03 -22.74
N ASP A 85 -17.65 30.03 -23.41
CA ASP A 85 -18.84 30.73 -22.91
C ASP A 85 -20.11 29.86 -22.99
N HIS A 86 -20.20 28.96 -23.97
CA HIS A 86 -21.28 27.99 -24.09
C HIS A 86 -21.07 26.69 -23.31
N GLN A 87 -20.01 26.56 -22.49
CA GLN A 87 -19.65 25.34 -21.75
C GLN A 87 -19.45 24.08 -22.64
N CYS A 88 -19.13 24.26 -23.91
CA CYS A 88 -18.79 23.19 -24.84
C CYS A 88 -17.32 22.79 -24.67
N PHE A 89 -17.01 22.07 -23.58
CA PHE A 89 -15.63 21.81 -23.15
C PHE A 89 -14.78 21.04 -24.18
N VAL A 90 -15.38 20.10 -24.91
CA VAL A 90 -14.65 19.30 -25.92
C VAL A 90 -14.22 20.18 -27.09
N ALA A 91 -15.14 20.97 -27.66
CA ALA A 91 -14.85 21.89 -28.76
C ALA A 91 -13.80 22.93 -28.36
N ALA A 92 -13.89 23.47 -27.13
CA ALA A 92 -12.88 24.40 -26.62
C ALA A 92 -11.50 23.73 -26.47
N ALA A 93 -11.44 22.48 -25.99
CA ALA A 93 -10.20 21.74 -25.84
C ALA A 93 -9.56 21.38 -27.19
N GLU A 94 -10.35 20.92 -28.16
CA GLU A 94 -9.92 20.61 -29.53
C GLU A 94 -9.40 21.87 -30.23
N GLY A 95 -10.10 23.00 -30.10
CA GLY A 95 -9.67 24.28 -30.64
C GLY A 95 -8.34 24.75 -30.03
N VAL A 96 -8.16 24.63 -28.71
CA VAL A 96 -6.88 24.93 -28.05
C VAL A 96 -5.76 24.03 -28.57
N ALA A 97 -6.00 22.72 -28.70
CA ALA A 97 -5.02 21.77 -29.20
C ALA A 97 -4.62 22.06 -30.65
N GLU A 98 -5.57 22.43 -31.51
CA GLU A 98 -5.31 22.75 -32.92
C GLU A 98 -4.52 24.05 -33.08
N VAL A 99 -4.85 25.09 -32.30
CA VAL A 99 -4.04 26.32 -32.28
C VAL A 99 -2.62 26.03 -31.75
N GLU A 100 -2.49 25.18 -30.72
CA GLU A 100 -1.19 24.76 -30.19
C GLU A 100 -0.36 23.99 -31.25
N ARG A 101 -1.00 23.17 -32.09
CA ARG A 101 -0.37 22.51 -33.25
C ARG A 101 0.12 23.52 -34.28
N LEU A 102 -0.74 24.46 -34.71
CA LEU A 102 -0.40 25.50 -35.70
C LEU A 102 0.74 26.41 -35.21
N VAL A 103 0.72 26.83 -33.93
CA VAL A 103 1.80 27.60 -33.30
C VAL A 103 3.13 26.83 -33.35
N ASN A 104 3.09 25.52 -33.11
CA ASN A 104 4.29 24.68 -33.11
C ASN A 104 4.85 24.47 -34.52
N GLU A 105 4.01 24.42 -35.55
CA GLU A 105 4.43 24.35 -36.96
C GLU A 105 5.09 25.65 -37.41
N LEU A 106 4.51 26.80 -37.06
CA LEU A 106 5.11 28.12 -37.29
C LEU A 106 6.46 28.26 -36.60
N ALA A 107 6.57 27.84 -35.34
CA ALA A 107 7.81 27.88 -34.58
C ALA A 107 8.92 26.96 -35.16
N LYS A 108 8.55 25.84 -35.79
CA LYS A 108 9.52 24.94 -36.46
C LYS A 108 10.00 25.53 -37.79
N SER A 109 9.11 26.19 -38.54
CA SER A 109 9.44 26.83 -39.82
C SER A 109 10.46 27.96 -39.66
N GLU A 110 10.41 28.72 -38.56
CA GLU A 110 11.35 29.83 -38.29
C GLU A 110 12.75 29.42 -37.84
N ASN A 111 12.93 28.20 -37.32
CA ASN A 111 14.24 27.74 -36.84
C ASN A 111 15.19 27.32 -37.97
N GLY A 112 14.67 27.08 -39.19
CA GLY A 112 15.45 26.61 -40.34
C GLY A 112 16.03 27.72 -41.24
N GLN A 113 15.51 28.95 -41.17
CA GLN A 113 15.92 30.09 -41.99
C GLN A 113 15.91 31.32 -41.10
N GLY A 114 17.04 32.04 -41.00
CA GLY A 114 17.28 33.13 -40.04
C GLY A 114 16.07 34.05 -39.82
N GLY A 115 15.27 33.74 -38.80
CA GLY A 115 13.98 34.39 -38.56
C GLY A 115 14.13 35.85 -38.16
N ASN A 116 13.29 36.69 -38.77
CA ASN A 116 13.18 38.11 -38.48
C ASN A 116 12.77 38.32 -37.00
N VAL A 117 13.28 39.37 -36.35
CA VAL A 117 13.04 39.62 -34.92
C VAL A 117 11.56 39.88 -34.62
N ASP A 118 10.83 40.42 -35.58
CA ASP A 118 9.42 40.78 -35.43
C ASP A 118 8.49 39.57 -35.57
N ASP A 119 8.82 38.57 -36.39
CA ASP A 119 8.05 37.33 -36.53
C ASP A 119 8.09 36.53 -35.20
N LYS A 120 9.26 36.51 -34.54
CA LYS A 120 9.42 35.95 -33.18
C LYS A 120 8.57 36.65 -32.12
N LYS A 121 8.34 37.97 -32.25
CA LYS A 121 7.47 38.71 -31.33
C LYS A 121 6.00 38.34 -31.56
N ILE A 122 5.59 38.22 -32.82
CA ILE A 122 4.22 37.83 -33.18
C ILE A 122 3.91 36.42 -32.67
N ILE A 123 4.78 35.44 -32.92
CA ILE A 123 4.65 34.07 -32.38
C ILE A 123 4.58 34.09 -30.85
N ARG A 124 5.36 34.96 -30.18
CA ARG A 124 5.31 35.11 -28.72
C ARG A 124 3.97 35.67 -28.24
N VAL A 125 3.38 36.64 -28.93
CA VAL A 125 2.07 37.20 -28.59
C VAL A 125 0.97 36.14 -28.75
N VAL A 126 0.97 35.40 -29.87
CA VAL A 126 0.00 34.31 -30.11
C VAL A 126 0.15 33.21 -29.06
N LYS A 127 1.39 32.84 -28.67
CA LYS A 127 1.65 31.90 -27.56
C LYS A 127 1.09 32.40 -26.23
N LEU A 128 1.24 33.69 -25.93
CA LEU A 128 0.70 34.28 -24.70
C LEU A 128 -0.83 34.29 -24.70
N GLN A 129 -1.45 34.60 -25.83
CA GLN A 129 -2.91 34.53 -25.99
C GLN A 129 -3.42 33.09 -25.83
N LEU A 130 -2.80 32.13 -26.51
CA LEU A 130 -3.13 30.71 -26.37
C LEU A 130 -3.02 30.25 -24.91
N LEU A 131 -1.94 30.60 -24.22
CA LEU A 131 -1.72 30.24 -22.82
C LEU A 131 -2.78 30.89 -21.89
N SER A 132 -3.16 32.13 -22.17
CA SER A 132 -4.24 32.82 -21.46
C SER A 132 -5.59 32.08 -21.64
N LYS A 133 -5.95 31.73 -22.88
CA LYS A 133 -7.20 31.00 -23.18
C LYS A 133 -7.21 29.60 -22.60
N LYS A 134 -6.08 28.87 -22.69
CA LYS A 134 -5.89 27.56 -22.05
C LYS A 134 -6.08 27.65 -20.53
N ASN A 135 -5.51 28.67 -19.87
CA ASN A 135 -5.73 28.90 -18.44
C ASN A 135 -7.19 29.23 -18.10
N ARG A 136 -7.88 30.02 -18.93
CA ARG A 136 -9.32 30.29 -18.78
C ARG A 136 -10.14 29.01 -18.85
N LEU A 137 -9.88 28.15 -19.84
CA LEU A 137 -10.52 26.84 -19.97
C LEU A 137 -10.22 25.94 -18.77
N LEU A 138 -8.97 25.85 -18.33
CA LEU A 138 -8.58 25.07 -17.15
C LEU A 138 -9.27 25.55 -15.87
N ASN A 139 -9.43 26.87 -15.70
CA ASN A 139 -10.14 27.44 -14.57
C ASN A 139 -11.63 27.11 -14.60
N GLN A 140 -12.27 27.18 -15.76
CA GLN A 140 -13.66 26.77 -15.91
C GLN A 140 -13.87 25.27 -15.66
N LEU A 141 -13.01 24.41 -16.22
CA LEU A 141 -13.02 22.97 -15.95
C LEU A 141 -12.83 22.67 -14.45
N THR A 142 -11.93 23.40 -13.81
CA THR A 142 -11.70 23.27 -12.36
C THR A 142 -12.92 23.71 -11.55
N ARG A 143 -13.56 24.83 -11.92
CA ARG A 143 -14.80 25.32 -11.28
C ARG A 143 -15.94 24.33 -11.47
N TYR A 144 -16.15 23.85 -12.70
CA TYR A 144 -17.15 22.83 -13.03
C TYR A 144 -16.98 21.57 -12.18
N PHE A 145 -15.75 21.03 -12.10
CA PHE A 145 -15.49 19.83 -11.30
C PHE A 145 -15.66 20.08 -9.80
N SER A 146 -15.26 21.26 -9.31
CA SER A 146 -15.38 21.61 -7.89
C SER A 146 -16.84 21.76 -7.45
N CYS A 147 -17.72 22.17 -8.37
CA CYS A 147 -19.16 22.13 -8.17
C CYS A 147 -19.67 20.69 -8.23
N THR A 148 -19.27 19.93 -9.25
CA THR A 148 -19.76 18.56 -9.50
C THR A 148 -19.40 17.58 -8.38
N ALA A 149 -18.17 17.60 -7.87
CA ALA A 149 -17.67 16.67 -6.86
C ALA A 149 -17.18 17.42 -5.62
N VAL A 150 -18.00 17.41 -4.57
CA VAL A 150 -17.71 18.09 -3.30
C VAL A 150 -17.28 17.07 -2.24
N TRP A 151 -16.06 17.24 -1.72
CA TRP A 151 -15.50 16.42 -0.65
C TRP A 151 -15.68 17.14 0.68
N LYS A 152 -16.45 16.57 1.61
CA LYS A 152 -16.67 17.16 2.93
C LYS A 152 -17.02 16.10 3.98
N ASP A 153 -16.47 16.22 5.20
CA ASP A 153 -16.85 15.43 6.38
C ASP A 153 -16.96 13.91 6.15
N ASN A 154 -15.92 13.31 5.55
CA ASN A 154 -15.88 11.90 5.14
C ASN A 154 -17.03 11.49 4.20
N ALA A 155 -17.44 12.42 3.33
CA ALA A 155 -18.44 12.19 2.30
C ALA A 155 -17.98 12.75 0.95
N LEU A 156 -18.44 12.07 -0.10
CA LEU A 156 -18.39 12.55 -1.48
C LEU A 156 -19.81 12.86 -1.92
N ARG A 157 -20.08 14.12 -2.25
CA ARG A 157 -21.32 14.54 -2.87
C ARG A 157 -21.08 14.83 -4.35
N VAL A 158 -21.83 14.15 -5.20
CA VAL A 158 -21.92 14.42 -6.64
C VAL A 158 -23.19 15.23 -6.88
N THR A 159 -23.06 16.52 -7.19
CA THR A 159 -24.23 17.41 -7.36
C THR A 159 -24.83 17.28 -8.75
N ALA A 160 -26.15 17.33 -8.82
CA ALA A 160 -26.90 17.36 -10.07
C ALA A 160 -27.04 18.78 -10.63
N ASP A 161 -27.03 19.82 -9.78
CA ASP A 161 -27.28 21.21 -10.20
C ASP A 161 -26.05 22.12 -10.02
N LEU A 162 -25.69 22.83 -11.10
CA LEU A 162 -24.91 24.06 -11.00
C LEU A 162 -25.88 25.20 -10.67
N PRO A 163 -25.53 26.15 -9.76
CA PRO A 163 -26.44 27.23 -9.37
C PRO A 163 -26.92 28.00 -10.61
N GLU A 164 -28.25 28.06 -10.76
CA GLU A 164 -29.08 28.41 -11.94
C GLU A 164 -28.85 29.81 -12.58
N LYS A 165 -27.77 30.54 -12.28
CA LYS A 165 -27.58 31.90 -12.79
C LYS A 165 -26.71 32.04 -14.05
N GLU A 166 -26.18 30.95 -14.61
CA GLU A 166 -25.30 31.00 -15.80
C GLU A 166 -25.75 30.05 -16.94
N LEU A 167 -26.97 29.48 -16.89
CA LEU A 167 -27.33 28.30 -17.70
C LEU A 167 -28.53 28.47 -18.66
N GLU A 168 -28.76 29.66 -19.20
CA GLU A 168 -29.69 29.84 -20.32
C GLU A 168 -28.95 29.57 -21.64
N GLY A 169 -28.85 28.30 -22.08
CA GLY A 169 -28.40 28.04 -23.46
C GLY A 169 -28.00 26.61 -23.86
N THR A 170 -27.70 25.69 -22.94
CA THR A 170 -27.04 24.41 -23.30
C THR A 170 -28.00 23.23 -23.50
N LYS A 171 -27.87 22.55 -24.65
CA LYS A 171 -28.72 21.43 -25.11
C LYS A 171 -28.33 20.03 -24.58
N LEU A 172 -27.25 19.91 -23.80
CA LEU A 172 -26.67 18.62 -23.40
C LEU A 172 -27.24 18.11 -22.07
N SER A 173 -27.52 16.80 -22.03
CA SER A 173 -27.84 16.04 -20.83
C SER A 173 -26.68 16.07 -19.83
N MET A 174 -26.97 15.88 -18.54
CA MET A 174 -25.97 15.96 -17.47
C MET A 174 -24.93 14.82 -17.53
N GLU A 175 -25.33 13.65 -18.03
CA GLU A 175 -24.40 12.55 -18.32
C GLU A 175 -23.45 12.93 -19.45
N GLU A 176 -23.98 13.55 -20.50
CA GLU A 176 -23.19 14.02 -21.65
C GLU A 176 -22.17 15.08 -21.22
N ARG A 177 -22.55 16.03 -20.36
CA ARG A 177 -21.60 17.04 -19.82
C ARG A 177 -20.49 16.44 -18.96
N ARG A 178 -20.78 15.39 -18.18
CA ARG A 178 -19.72 14.66 -17.43
C ARG A 178 -18.78 13.94 -18.39
N THR A 179 -19.32 13.28 -19.42
CA THR A 179 -18.47 12.64 -20.44
C THR A 179 -17.64 13.66 -21.22
N ASP A 180 -18.20 14.83 -21.51
CA ASP A 180 -17.53 15.92 -22.20
C ASP A 180 -16.40 16.53 -21.36
N PHE A 181 -16.59 16.67 -20.05
CA PHE A 181 -15.53 17.09 -19.13
C PHE A 181 -14.32 16.13 -19.20
N TRP A 182 -14.57 14.82 -19.15
CA TRP A 182 -13.50 13.82 -19.18
C TRP A 182 -12.77 13.79 -20.52
N LYS A 183 -13.50 13.86 -21.64
CA LYS A 183 -12.92 13.97 -22.98
C LYS A 183 -12.09 15.24 -23.14
N ALA A 184 -12.58 16.39 -22.65
CA ALA A 184 -11.81 17.63 -22.68
C ALA A 184 -10.51 17.53 -21.86
N CYS A 185 -10.54 16.83 -20.73
CA CYS A 185 -9.34 16.56 -19.93
C CYS A 185 -8.34 15.65 -20.63
N GLU A 186 -8.80 14.71 -21.45
CA GLU A 186 -7.95 13.86 -22.29
C GLU A 186 -7.28 14.66 -23.40
N VAL A 187 -8.04 15.48 -24.14
CA VAL A 187 -7.52 16.34 -25.21
C VAL A 187 -6.49 17.35 -24.71
N LEU A 188 -6.67 17.88 -23.48
CA LEU A 188 -5.75 18.84 -22.86
C LEU A 188 -4.55 18.18 -22.15
N ASP A 189 -4.45 16.85 -22.15
CA ASP A 189 -3.39 16.08 -21.47
C ASP A 189 -3.31 16.35 -19.94
N ILE A 190 -4.47 16.64 -19.32
CA ILE A 190 -4.61 16.90 -17.87
C ILE A 190 -5.31 15.77 -17.12
N LEU A 191 -5.70 14.71 -17.81
CA LEU A 191 -6.43 13.58 -17.23
C LEU A 191 -5.63 12.88 -16.12
N ALA A 192 -4.35 12.55 -16.37
CA ALA A 192 -3.48 11.88 -15.41
C ALA A 192 -3.26 12.65 -14.10
N PRO A 193 -2.90 13.96 -14.09
CA PRO A 193 -2.79 14.72 -12.84
C PRO A 193 -4.13 14.82 -12.11
N LYS A 194 -5.24 15.02 -12.84
CA LYS A 194 -6.59 15.06 -12.24
C LYS A 194 -6.96 13.74 -11.57
N MET A 195 -6.65 12.61 -12.22
CA MET A 195 -6.89 11.28 -11.68
C MET A 195 -6.12 11.06 -10.36
N LYS A 196 -4.86 11.49 -10.30
CA LYS A 196 -4.05 11.41 -9.06
C LYS A 196 -4.67 12.20 -7.92
N ASP A 197 -5.22 13.38 -8.19
CA ASP A 197 -5.84 14.20 -7.15
C ASP A 197 -7.15 13.59 -6.65
N ILE A 198 -7.93 12.96 -7.54
CA ILE A 198 -9.13 12.20 -7.18
C ILE A 198 -8.77 10.98 -6.35
N VAL A 199 -7.73 10.22 -6.73
CA VAL A 199 -7.24 9.09 -5.92
C VAL A 199 -6.85 9.54 -4.52
N LYS A 200 -6.13 10.67 -4.39
CA LYS A 200 -5.78 11.23 -3.07
C LYS A 200 -7.02 11.60 -2.27
N ALA A 201 -8.01 12.25 -2.91
CA ALA A 201 -9.25 12.67 -2.26
C ALA A 201 -10.08 11.47 -1.78
N ILE A 202 -10.28 10.45 -2.63
CA ILE A 202 -10.97 9.20 -2.29
C ILE A 202 -10.25 8.50 -1.13
N THR A 203 -8.92 8.43 -1.21
CA THR A 203 -8.11 7.77 -0.17
C THR A 203 -8.21 8.50 1.16
N LEU A 204 -8.17 9.84 1.16
CA LEU A 204 -8.20 10.67 2.35
C LEU A 204 -9.57 10.76 2.99
N HIS A 205 -10.63 10.95 2.20
CA HIS A 205 -11.98 11.23 2.70
C HIS A 205 -12.86 10.00 2.85
N LEU A 206 -12.61 8.92 2.11
CA LEU A 206 -13.47 7.74 2.13
C LEU A 206 -12.71 6.51 2.65
N ILE A 207 -11.64 6.10 1.97
CA ILE A 207 -10.96 4.82 2.28
C ILE A 207 -10.32 4.83 3.67
N LYS A 208 -9.47 5.82 4.00
CA LYS A 208 -8.81 5.86 5.32
C LYS A 208 -9.81 5.94 6.48
N PRO A 209 -10.80 6.86 6.48
CA PRO A 209 -11.82 6.90 7.53
C PRO A 209 -12.61 5.59 7.63
N MET A 210 -12.95 4.96 6.49
CA MET A 210 -13.65 3.67 6.46
C MET A 210 -12.87 2.53 7.11
N LEU A 211 -11.56 2.48 6.89
CA LEU A 211 -10.71 1.41 7.44
C LEU A 211 -10.44 1.63 8.94
N GLN A 212 -10.33 2.89 9.38
CA GLN A 212 -10.02 3.26 10.75
C GLN A 212 -11.23 3.22 11.70
N ILE A 213 -12.43 3.54 11.22
CA ILE A 213 -13.64 3.56 12.05
C ILE A 213 -14.12 2.12 12.30
N PRO A 214 -14.19 1.67 13.58
CA PRO A 214 -14.79 0.39 13.91
C PRO A 214 -16.27 0.39 13.52
N HIS A 215 -16.73 -0.64 12.79
CA HIS A 215 -18.11 -0.74 12.29
C HIS A 215 -18.58 0.44 11.42
N GLY A 216 -17.65 1.07 10.69
CA GLY A 216 -18.01 2.06 9.68
C GLY A 216 -18.84 1.42 8.57
N THR A 217 -19.98 2.02 8.23
CA THR A 217 -20.80 1.67 7.06
C THR A 217 -20.95 2.86 6.13
N LEU A 218 -21.26 2.57 4.87
CA LEU A 218 -21.55 3.59 3.88
C LEU A 218 -23.05 3.78 3.77
N LYS A 219 -23.49 5.04 3.84
CA LYS A 219 -24.86 5.42 3.50
C LYS A 219 -24.84 6.27 2.25
N GLN A 220 -25.60 5.84 1.25
CA GLN A 220 -25.89 6.64 0.07
C GLN A 220 -27.20 7.39 0.30
N ILE A 221 -27.16 8.71 0.15
CA ILE A 221 -28.28 9.61 0.33
C ILE A 221 -28.52 10.28 -1.03
N ARG A 222 -29.73 10.16 -1.57
CA ARG A 222 -30.16 10.82 -2.81
C ARG A 222 -31.06 11.98 -2.43
N ASP A 223 -30.65 13.18 -2.75
CA ASP A 223 -31.42 14.41 -2.58
C ASP A 223 -31.75 14.99 -3.96
N GLU A 224 -32.70 15.93 -4.04
CA GLU A 224 -33.05 16.63 -5.29
C GLU A 224 -31.83 17.33 -5.93
N SER A 225 -30.86 17.75 -5.11
CA SER A 225 -29.63 18.44 -5.54
C SER A 225 -28.46 17.52 -5.92
N GLY A 226 -28.58 16.20 -5.77
CA GLY A 226 -27.54 15.23 -6.13
C GLY A 226 -27.42 14.02 -5.18
N VAL A 227 -26.33 13.26 -5.31
CA VAL A 227 -26.11 12.01 -4.59
C VAL A 227 -24.89 12.11 -3.68
N THR A 228 -25.05 11.79 -2.40
CA THR A 228 -23.98 11.82 -1.40
C THR A 228 -23.68 10.42 -0.88
N LEU A 229 -22.41 10.02 -0.91
CA LEU A 229 -21.90 8.85 -0.21
C LEU A 229 -21.18 9.29 1.06
N LYS A 230 -21.67 8.89 2.24
CA LYS A 230 -21.11 9.28 3.54
C LYS A 230 -20.71 8.07 4.38
N VAL A 231 -19.56 8.20 5.05
CA VAL A 231 -19.09 7.28 6.09
C VAL A 231 -19.85 7.53 7.40
N VAL A 232 -20.57 6.53 7.89
CA VAL A 232 -21.38 6.61 9.11
C VAL A 232 -21.05 5.44 10.03
N VAL A 233 -20.98 5.68 11.33
CA VAL A 233 -20.81 4.62 12.34
C VAL A 233 -22.13 3.85 12.48
N GLN A 234 -22.09 2.51 12.45
CA GLN A 234 -23.27 1.70 12.75
C GLN A 234 -23.81 2.02 14.15
N ASN A 235 -25.14 2.06 14.30
CA ASN A 235 -25.77 2.23 15.60
C ASN A 235 -25.51 0.97 16.46
N PRO A 236 -25.25 1.11 17.78
CA PRO A 236 -24.95 -0.01 18.67
C PRO A 236 -26.13 -0.99 18.88
N LYS A 237 -27.30 -0.75 18.29
CA LYS A 237 -28.46 -1.67 18.34
C LYS A 237 -28.48 -2.68 17.18
N ASP A 238 -27.75 -2.42 16.10
CA ASP A 238 -27.55 -3.33 14.97
C ASP A 238 -26.15 -3.96 15.00
N ALA A 239 -25.32 -3.58 15.98
CA ALA A 239 -24.07 -4.25 16.31
C ALA A 239 -24.42 -5.61 16.92
N SER A 240 -24.66 -6.59 16.06
CA SER A 240 -24.37 -7.98 16.36
C SER A 240 -22.97 -8.06 16.98
N ASP A 241 -22.72 -9.02 17.87
CA ASP A 241 -21.38 -9.45 18.28
C ASP A 241 -20.65 -10.00 17.04
N ASP A 242 -20.39 -9.14 16.07
CA ASP A 242 -19.82 -9.48 14.78
C ASP A 242 -18.38 -9.85 15.05
N SER A 243 -18.13 -11.15 14.97
CA SER A 243 -16.80 -11.75 14.90
C SER A 243 -15.85 -10.85 14.09
N GLU A 244 -14.59 -10.72 14.52
CA GLU A 244 -13.56 -9.92 13.81
C GLU A 244 -13.51 -10.24 12.29
N VAL A 245 -13.95 -11.45 11.94
CA VAL A 245 -14.13 -11.97 10.58
C VAL A 245 -15.21 -11.23 9.78
N ALA A 246 -16.36 -10.92 10.39
CA ALA A 246 -17.46 -10.17 9.78
C ALA A 246 -17.08 -8.69 9.53
N GLU A 247 -16.26 -8.11 10.43
CA GLU A 247 -15.74 -6.75 10.26
C GLU A 247 -14.87 -6.64 8.98
N VAL A 248 -14.01 -7.63 8.73
CA VAL A 248 -13.17 -7.67 7.51
C VAL A 248 -14.02 -7.78 6.25
N GLN A 249 -15.03 -8.65 6.24
CA GLN A 249 -15.93 -8.80 5.09
C GLN A 249 -16.72 -7.52 4.79
N SER A 250 -17.20 -6.84 5.85
CA SER A 250 -17.91 -5.56 5.74
C SER A 250 -16.99 -4.47 5.17
N LYS A 251 -15.76 -4.36 5.67
CA LYS A 251 -14.78 -3.37 5.17
C LYS A 251 -14.43 -3.61 3.69
N CYS A 252 -14.23 -4.85 3.26
CA CYS A 252 -14.01 -5.16 1.84
C CYS A 252 -15.23 -4.80 0.98
N ALA A 253 -16.45 -5.09 1.45
CA ALA A 253 -17.68 -4.72 0.74
C ALA A 253 -17.87 -3.19 0.64
N ASN A 254 -17.48 -2.45 1.68
CA ASN A 254 -17.52 -1.00 1.67
C ASN A 254 -16.55 -0.42 0.64
N VAL A 255 -15.33 -0.95 0.51
CA VAL A 255 -14.38 -0.52 -0.53
C VAL A 255 -14.98 -0.72 -1.93
N VAL A 256 -15.60 -1.87 -2.18
CA VAL A 256 -16.32 -2.13 -3.44
C VAL A 256 -17.43 -1.09 -3.66
N SER A 257 -18.20 -0.77 -2.63
CA SER A 257 -19.31 0.20 -2.72
C SER A 257 -18.81 1.63 -3.04
N VAL A 258 -17.68 2.06 -2.46
CA VAL A 258 -17.06 3.35 -2.81
C VAL A 258 -16.69 3.38 -4.29
N LEU A 259 -16.06 2.31 -4.79
CA LEU A 259 -15.57 2.24 -6.17
C LEU A 259 -16.72 2.13 -7.18
N GLN A 260 -17.79 1.41 -6.85
CA GLN A 260 -19.01 1.36 -7.63
C GLN A 260 -19.72 2.73 -7.70
N PHE A 261 -19.75 3.45 -6.58
CA PHE A 261 -20.30 4.80 -6.53
C PHE A 261 -19.51 5.76 -7.43
N VAL A 262 -18.19 5.72 -7.39
CA VAL A 262 -17.32 6.53 -8.26
C VAL A 262 -17.54 6.18 -9.73
N HIS A 263 -17.56 4.88 -10.08
CA HIS A 263 -17.83 4.44 -11.45
C HIS A 263 -19.18 4.96 -11.98
N THR A 264 -20.23 4.84 -11.17
CA THR A 264 -21.60 5.18 -11.60
C THR A 264 -21.84 6.69 -11.62
N GLU A 265 -21.51 7.38 -10.52
CA GLU A 265 -21.93 8.77 -10.31
C GLU A 265 -20.86 9.78 -10.77
N LEU A 266 -19.56 9.45 -10.69
CA LEU A 266 -18.47 10.35 -11.11
C LEU A 266 -18.03 10.12 -12.57
N PHE A 267 -17.94 8.86 -13.00
CA PHE A 267 -17.48 8.50 -14.34
C PHE A 267 -18.61 8.16 -15.32
N ALA A 268 -19.88 8.27 -14.89
CA ALA A 268 -21.05 7.96 -15.73
C ALA A 268 -20.97 6.57 -16.39
N GLY A 269 -20.36 5.59 -15.72
CA GLY A 269 -20.22 4.22 -16.22
C GLY A 269 -19.07 3.98 -17.19
N ASN A 270 -18.13 4.92 -17.34
CA ASN A 270 -16.98 4.73 -18.22
C ASN A 270 -15.91 3.80 -17.59
N ALA A 271 -15.76 2.62 -18.16
CA ALA A 271 -14.81 1.60 -17.71
C ALA A 271 -13.34 1.98 -17.96
N GLU A 272 -13.01 2.78 -18.98
CA GLU A 272 -11.63 3.20 -19.28
C GLU A 272 -11.11 4.18 -18.23
N LEU A 273 -11.95 5.12 -17.78
CA LEU A 273 -11.62 6.01 -16.68
C LEU A 273 -11.42 5.23 -15.37
N MET A 274 -12.20 4.17 -15.17
CA MET A 274 -12.06 3.30 -14.01
C MET A 274 -10.78 2.47 -14.05
N HIS A 275 -10.35 2.03 -15.25
CA HIS A 275 -9.05 1.39 -15.46
C HIS A 275 -7.91 2.33 -15.05
N GLN A 276 -7.90 3.56 -15.57
CA GLN A 276 -6.87 4.55 -15.24
C GLN A 276 -6.87 4.93 -13.74
N LEU A 277 -8.05 5.06 -13.13
CA LEU A 277 -8.17 5.27 -11.68
C LEU A 277 -7.52 4.09 -10.93
N GLY A 278 -7.74 2.87 -11.38
CA GLY A 278 -7.15 1.67 -10.80
C GLY A 278 -5.63 1.64 -10.82
N ASP A 279 -5.02 2.05 -11.94
CA ASP A 279 -3.56 2.11 -12.08
C ASP A 279 -2.92 3.03 -11.02
N PHE A 280 -3.55 4.16 -10.71
CA PHE A 280 -3.07 5.11 -9.70
C PHE A 280 -3.50 4.77 -8.25
N MET A 281 -4.64 4.10 -8.06
CA MET A 281 -5.18 3.85 -6.73
C MET A 281 -4.68 2.54 -6.11
N TRP A 282 -4.47 1.51 -6.93
CA TRP A 282 -4.02 0.21 -6.44
C TRP A 282 -2.58 0.28 -5.92
N LYS A 283 -1.69 0.87 -6.71
CA LYS A 283 -0.29 1.16 -6.37
C LYS A 283 -0.12 2.61 -5.89
N ILE A 284 1.11 3.06 -5.67
CA ILE A 284 1.40 4.48 -5.33
C ILE A 284 0.82 5.36 -6.46
N PRO A 285 0.02 6.41 -6.17
CA PRO A 285 -0.16 7.13 -4.89
C PRO A 285 -1.27 6.65 -3.93
N GLY A 286 -2.23 5.82 -4.35
CA GLY A 286 -3.36 5.42 -3.49
C GLY A 286 -3.03 4.32 -2.47
N ASN A 287 -2.13 3.40 -2.85
CA ASN A 287 -1.65 2.29 -2.01
C ASN A 287 -2.80 1.48 -1.36
N LEU A 288 -3.90 1.28 -2.09
CA LEU A 288 -5.09 0.59 -1.59
C LEU A 288 -4.79 -0.88 -1.26
N GLU A 289 -3.97 -1.54 -2.07
CA GLU A 289 -3.57 -2.93 -1.85
C GLU A 289 -2.87 -3.11 -0.50
N ALA A 290 -1.89 -2.26 -0.16
CA ALA A 290 -1.21 -2.35 1.12
C ALA A 290 -2.12 -1.99 2.31
N GLN A 291 -3.03 -1.04 2.14
CA GLN A 291 -4.01 -0.70 3.19
C GLN A 291 -4.94 -1.88 3.50
N LEU A 292 -5.41 -2.58 2.47
CA LEU A 292 -6.17 -3.81 2.62
C LEU A 292 -5.31 -4.91 3.27
N MET A 293 -4.10 -5.14 2.78
CA MET A 293 -3.19 -6.14 3.35
C MET A 293 -2.89 -5.90 4.84
N ASN A 294 -2.66 -4.65 5.25
CA ASN A 294 -2.44 -4.29 6.64
C ASN A 294 -3.67 -4.58 7.51
N LEU A 295 -4.87 -4.24 7.01
CA LEU A 295 -6.14 -4.58 7.70
C LEU A 295 -6.25 -6.10 7.89
N LEU A 296 -5.98 -6.87 6.83
CA LEU A 296 -6.08 -8.33 6.86
C LEU A 296 -5.05 -8.98 7.80
N GLN A 297 -3.85 -8.40 7.90
CA GLN A 297 -2.77 -8.90 8.75
C GLN A 297 -2.99 -8.60 10.24
N ASP A 298 -3.54 -7.42 10.55
CA ASP A 298 -3.83 -7.01 11.93
C ASP A 298 -4.84 -7.96 12.59
N LYS A 299 -5.89 -8.30 11.83
CA LYS A 299 -7.02 -9.15 12.25
C LYS A 299 -6.78 -10.66 12.14
N ILE A 300 -5.54 -11.12 11.94
CA ILE A 300 -5.24 -12.57 11.96
C ILE A 300 -5.51 -13.12 13.37
N PRO A 301 -6.44 -14.08 13.54
CA PRO A 301 -6.75 -14.71 14.82
C PRO A 301 -5.55 -15.45 15.41
N GLN A 302 -5.49 -15.59 16.73
CA GLN A 302 -4.44 -16.40 17.37
C GLN A 302 -4.79 -17.89 17.41
N ASP A 303 -6.08 -18.22 17.52
CA ASP A 303 -6.56 -19.59 17.62
C ASP A 303 -6.60 -20.30 16.26
N SER A 304 -6.25 -21.58 16.25
CA SER A 304 -6.18 -22.39 15.02
C SER A 304 -7.56 -22.68 14.44
N ALA A 305 -8.60 -22.83 15.26
CA ALA A 305 -9.95 -23.06 14.75
C ALA A 305 -10.54 -21.79 14.14
N ALA A 306 -10.36 -20.66 14.82
CA ALA A 306 -10.74 -19.34 14.30
C ALA A 306 -9.98 -18.96 13.02
N LEU A 307 -8.74 -19.45 12.83
CA LEU A 307 -7.95 -19.20 11.62
C LEU A 307 -8.56 -19.85 10.37
N GLU A 308 -9.05 -21.08 10.46
CA GLU A 308 -9.65 -21.78 9.31
C GLU A 308 -10.99 -21.16 8.91
N GLU A 309 -11.79 -20.74 9.89
CA GLU A 309 -13.01 -19.96 9.64
C GLU A 309 -12.68 -18.62 8.98
N TYR A 310 -11.70 -17.89 9.51
CA TYR A 310 -11.21 -16.64 8.92
C TYR A 310 -10.69 -16.83 7.50
N ARG A 311 -9.95 -17.90 7.22
CA ARG A 311 -9.45 -18.25 5.89
C ARG A 311 -10.59 -18.41 4.89
N GLY A 312 -11.63 -19.15 5.25
CA GLY A 312 -12.79 -19.40 4.38
C GLY A 312 -13.54 -18.11 4.04
N VAL A 313 -13.80 -17.27 5.04
CA VAL A 313 -14.46 -15.97 4.83
C VAL A 313 -13.58 -15.04 4.02
N LEU A 314 -12.28 -14.99 4.30
CA LEU A 314 -11.34 -14.13 3.60
C LEU A 314 -11.22 -14.50 2.11
N ALA A 315 -11.09 -15.79 1.79
CA ALA A 315 -11.03 -16.27 0.41
C ALA A 315 -12.25 -15.84 -0.40
N THR A 316 -13.43 -15.97 0.22
CA THR A 316 -14.72 -15.56 -0.37
C THR A 316 -14.79 -14.03 -0.54
N ALA A 317 -14.38 -13.27 0.48
CA ALA A 317 -14.40 -11.82 0.45
C ALA A 317 -13.45 -11.24 -0.60
N VAL A 318 -12.23 -11.75 -0.69
CA VAL A 318 -11.22 -11.32 -1.69
C VAL A 318 -11.68 -11.65 -3.11
N THR A 319 -12.18 -12.87 -3.33
CA THR A 319 -12.66 -13.27 -4.66
C THR A 319 -13.86 -12.43 -5.10
N ARG A 320 -14.81 -12.16 -4.18
CA ARG A 320 -15.95 -11.28 -4.46
C ARG A 320 -15.49 -9.86 -4.76
N LEU A 321 -14.54 -9.33 -4.01
CA LEU A 321 -13.98 -8.01 -4.22
C LEU A 321 -13.35 -7.90 -5.62
N GLU A 322 -12.45 -8.81 -5.97
CA GLU A 322 -11.80 -8.81 -7.28
C GLU A 322 -12.80 -8.93 -8.44
N ASN A 323 -13.72 -9.89 -8.37
CA ASN A 323 -14.72 -10.09 -9.43
C ASN A 323 -15.60 -8.85 -9.63
N THR A 324 -16.00 -8.19 -8.54
CA THR A 324 -16.86 -7.00 -8.61
C THR A 324 -16.10 -5.78 -9.13
N LEU A 325 -14.82 -5.66 -8.77
CA LEU A 325 -13.95 -4.59 -9.26
C LEU A 325 -13.61 -4.75 -10.74
N VAL A 326 -13.28 -5.97 -11.18
CA VAL A 326 -13.06 -6.27 -12.60
C VAL A 326 -14.31 -5.98 -13.43
N ALA A 327 -15.51 -6.28 -12.91
CA ALA A 327 -16.77 -6.02 -13.60
C ALA A 327 -17.03 -4.52 -13.88
N ILE A 328 -16.47 -3.60 -13.08
CA ILE A 328 -16.57 -2.15 -13.29
C ILE A 328 -15.36 -1.56 -14.03
N GLY A 329 -14.48 -2.40 -14.61
CA GLY A 329 -13.29 -1.95 -15.37
C GLY A 329 -12.04 -1.72 -14.52
N PHE A 330 -12.06 -2.07 -13.22
CA PHE A 330 -10.90 -1.94 -12.34
C PHE A 330 -9.96 -3.16 -12.50
N SER A 331 -9.13 -3.13 -13.54
CA SER A 331 -8.25 -4.24 -13.92
C SER A 331 -7.03 -4.41 -13.01
N ALA A 332 -6.61 -3.36 -12.30
CA ALA A 332 -5.37 -3.33 -11.50
C ALA A 332 -5.34 -4.39 -10.38
N CYS A 333 -6.50 -4.86 -9.92
CA CYS A 333 -6.62 -5.91 -8.91
C CYS A 333 -6.38 -7.34 -9.45
N SER A 334 -6.32 -7.56 -10.77
CA SER A 334 -6.24 -8.91 -11.35
C SER A 334 -4.94 -9.65 -11.01
N ASN A 335 -3.85 -8.91 -10.77
CA ASN A 335 -2.54 -9.45 -10.36
C ASN A 335 -2.26 -9.19 -8.87
N SER A 336 -3.30 -9.13 -8.03
CA SER A 336 -3.14 -8.76 -6.63
C SER A 336 -2.33 -9.78 -5.83
N GLN A 337 -1.64 -9.30 -4.81
CA GLN A 337 -1.04 -10.12 -3.77
C GLN A 337 -2.08 -10.60 -2.74
N LEU A 338 -3.34 -10.17 -2.83
CA LEU A 338 -4.40 -10.53 -1.87
C LEU A 338 -4.73 -12.03 -1.95
N ARG A 339 -4.76 -12.63 -3.14
CA ARG A 339 -4.88 -14.09 -3.27
C ARG A 339 -3.70 -14.82 -2.64
N GLY A 340 -2.49 -14.34 -2.95
CA GLY A 340 -1.26 -14.87 -2.35
C GLY A 340 -1.25 -14.76 -0.83
N PHE A 341 -1.87 -13.73 -0.25
CA PHE A 341 -2.04 -13.59 1.19
C PHE A 341 -2.91 -14.70 1.77
N VAL A 342 -4.03 -15.05 1.13
CA VAL A 342 -4.89 -16.17 1.57
C VAL A 342 -4.11 -17.48 1.56
N ASP A 343 -3.30 -17.70 0.52
CA ASP A 343 -2.44 -18.89 0.42
C ASP A 343 -1.35 -18.91 1.50
N GLN A 344 -0.75 -17.76 1.78
CA GLN A 344 0.33 -17.57 2.76
C GLN A 344 -0.17 -17.35 4.20
N LEU A 345 -1.49 -17.33 4.43
CA LEU A 345 -2.08 -17.00 5.72
C LEU A 345 -1.53 -17.87 6.86
N ASN A 346 -1.35 -19.17 6.62
CA ASN A 346 -0.81 -20.11 7.61
C ASN A 346 0.65 -19.77 7.98
N GLN A 347 1.46 -19.30 7.02
CA GLN A 347 2.84 -18.88 7.29
C GLN A 347 2.87 -17.57 8.07
N LEU A 348 2.00 -16.61 7.74
CA LEU A 348 1.91 -15.33 8.44
C LEU A 348 1.39 -15.51 9.87
N HIS A 349 0.38 -16.35 10.06
CA HIS A 349 -0.09 -16.77 11.37
C HIS A 349 1.04 -17.38 12.20
N SER A 350 1.79 -18.33 11.64
CA SER A 350 2.91 -18.97 12.34
C SER A 350 4.02 -17.98 12.71
N LYS A 351 4.30 -16.98 11.87
CA LYS A 351 5.25 -15.90 12.18
C LYS A 351 4.75 -15.00 13.33
N LYS A 352 3.47 -14.59 13.30
CA LYS A 352 2.83 -13.80 14.37
C LYS A 352 2.85 -14.60 15.67
N ARG A 353 2.54 -15.90 15.61
CA ARG A 353 2.56 -16.82 16.75
C ARG A 353 3.97 -16.95 17.35
N ARG A 354 5.00 -17.15 16.52
CA ARG A 354 6.40 -17.13 16.96
C ARG A 354 6.75 -15.85 17.70
N GLN A 355 6.36 -14.69 17.17
CA GLN A 355 6.63 -13.40 17.80
C GLN A 355 5.99 -13.30 19.19
N VAL A 356 4.73 -13.72 19.33
CA VAL A 356 4.01 -13.74 20.61
C VAL A 356 4.68 -14.68 21.61
N ILE A 357 5.00 -15.91 21.22
CA ILE A 357 5.66 -16.89 22.10
C ILE A 357 7.01 -16.38 22.60
N LEU A 358 7.86 -15.86 21.71
CA LEU A 358 9.17 -15.36 22.10
C LEU A 358 9.08 -14.05 22.90
N SER A 359 8.06 -13.21 22.66
CA SER A 359 7.82 -12.03 23.50
C SER A 359 7.41 -12.42 24.90
N ASN A 360 6.43 -13.31 25.03
CA ASN A 360 6.02 -13.84 26.32
C ASN A 360 7.21 -14.48 27.06
N GLY A 361 8.03 -15.26 26.33
CA GLY A 361 9.29 -15.82 26.83
C GLY A 361 10.25 -14.77 27.40
N ARG A 362 10.49 -13.66 26.69
CA ARG A 362 11.32 -12.56 27.21
C ARG A 362 10.71 -11.91 28.44
N ASP A 363 9.40 -11.72 28.43
CA ASP A 363 8.71 -11.04 29.51
C ASP A 363 8.69 -11.90 30.78
N MET A 364 8.52 -13.22 30.68
CA MET A 364 8.66 -14.14 31.83
C MET A 364 10.11 -14.18 32.37
N MET A 365 11.12 -14.15 31.50
CA MET A 365 12.53 -14.13 31.93
C MET A 365 12.96 -12.81 32.59
N ARG A 366 12.18 -11.74 32.41
CA ARG A 366 12.41 -10.44 33.07
C ARG A 366 11.63 -10.30 34.38
N ARG A 367 10.64 -11.17 34.64
CA ARG A 367 9.92 -11.19 35.92
C ARG A 367 10.87 -11.77 36.98
N ASP A 368 10.96 -11.10 38.13
CA ASP A 368 11.87 -11.39 39.25
C ASP A 368 12.17 -12.90 39.43
N TYR A 369 13.46 -13.26 39.42
CA TYR A 369 13.95 -14.64 39.31
C TYR A 369 14.14 -15.31 40.70
N ARG A 370 13.22 -15.06 41.62
CA ARG A 370 13.30 -15.54 43.02
C ARG A 370 12.23 -16.58 43.36
N ASP A 371 11.12 -16.57 42.64
CA ASP A 371 10.01 -17.49 42.85
C ASP A 371 10.33 -18.90 42.35
N SER A 372 10.09 -19.89 43.21
CA SER A 372 10.44 -21.29 42.93
C SER A 372 9.34 -22.26 43.34
N VAL A 373 9.26 -23.36 42.60
CA VAL A 373 8.26 -24.41 42.72
C VAL A 373 8.96 -25.76 42.83
N LYS A 374 8.41 -26.64 43.67
CA LYS A 374 8.88 -28.02 43.78
C LYS A 374 8.25 -28.85 42.66
N ILE A 375 9.08 -29.57 41.92
CA ILE A 375 8.70 -30.49 40.88
C ILE A 375 8.87 -31.91 41.41
N ASN A 376 7.82 -32.71 41.27
CA ASN A 376 7.88 -34.15 41.54
C ASN A 376 8.18 -34.86 40.22
N GLY A 377 9.41 -35.35 40.07
CA GLY A 377 9.85 -35.87 38.79
C GLY A 377 9.18 -37.18 38.36
N ALA A 378 8.47 -37.87 39.25
CA ALA A 378 7.59 -39.00 38.89
C ALA A 378 6.31 -38.56 38.16
N SER A 379 5.84 -37.32 38.40
CA SER A 379 4.59 -36.78 37.83
C SER A 379 4.83 -35.92 36.60
N GLU A 380 6.09 -35.68 36.22
CA GLU A 380 6.42 -34.76 35.13
C GLU A 380 6.19 -35.35 33.75
N LYS A 381 5.90 -34.48 32.78
CA LYS A 381 5.62 -34.85 31.37
C LYS A 381 6.75 -35.63 30.70
N CYS A 382 7.97 -35.50 31.22
CA CYS A 382 9.19 -36.16 30.74
C CYS A 382 9.55 -37.43 31.52
N SER A 383 8.77 -37.85 32.52
CA SER A 383 9.02 -39.09 33.24
C SER A 383 8.63 -40.30 32.40
N LEU A 384 9.60 -41.19 32.14
CA LEU A 384 9.39 -42.44 31.40
C LEU A 384 8.92 -43.60 32.27
N THR A 385 8.32 -43.34 33.44
CA THR A 385 7.74 -44.42 34.24
C THR A 385 6.65 -45.08 33.42
N ALA A 386 6.93 -46.30 33.01
CA ALA A 386 6.18 -47.05 32.03
C ALA A 386 4.67 -47.02 32.32
N SER A 387 3.93 -46.62 31.29
CA SER A 387 2.57 -47.09 31.06
C SER A 387 2.61 -48.62 30.94
N VAL A 388 2.68 -49.31 32.08
CA VAL A 388 2.42 -50.76 32.16
C VAL A 388 0.95 -50.89 32.55
N GLY A 389 0.10 -50.96 31.53
CA GLY A 389 -1.19 -51.67 31.58
C GLY A 389 -2.20 -51.21 32.62
N SER A 390 -2.93 -50.13 32.33
CA SER A 390 -4.34 -50.06 32.76
C SER A 390 -5.15 -51.02 31.88
N GLY A 391 -5.04 -52.32 32.18
CA GLY A 391 -5.59 -53.40 31.38
C GLY A 391 -6.06 -54.56 32.25
N LYS A 392 -7.35 -54.51 32.62
CA LYS A 392 -8.18 -55.63 33.08
C LYS A 392 -7.82 -56.30 34.43
N LYS A 393 -8.68 -56.03 35.42
CA LYS A 393 -9.00 -56.95 36.52
C LYS A 393 -9.30 -58.35 35.96
N GLY A 394 -8.36 -59.28 36.12
CA GLY A 394 -8.54 -60.71 35.89
C GLY A 394 -8.40 -61.46 37.22
N LYS A 395 -9.49 -62.08 37.66
CA LYS A 395 -9.63 -62.88 38.87
C LYS A 395 -8.94 -64.24 38.67
N GLY A 396 -8.03 -64.64 39.55
CA GLY A 396 -7.39 -65.96 39.47
C GLY A 396 -6.67 -66.35 40.76
N THR A 397 -7.26 -67.28 41.49
CA THR A 397 -6.80 -67.91 42.73
C THR A 397 -5.66 -68.91 42.50
N GLY A 398 -4.70 -69.01 43.43
CA GLY A 398 -3.77 -70.16 43.50
C GLY A 398 -2.72 -70.04 44.61
N LYS A 399 -2.73 -70.99 45.56
CA LYS A 399 -1.85 -71.12 46.74
C LYS A 399 -0.43 -71.58 46.40
N GLY A 400 0.55 -71.03 47.13
CA GLY A 400 1.57 -71.79 47.88
C GLY A 400 2.92 -72.10 47.21
N GLY A 401 4.02 -71.75 47.89
CA GLY A 401 5.31 -72.45 47.75
C GLY A 401 6.57 -71.57 47.62
N SER A 402 7.20 -71.28 48.77
CA SER A 402 8.65 -71.14 49.06
C SER A 402 9.65 -70.72 47.97
N GLY A 403 10.32 -69.58 48.22
CA GLY A 403 11.78 -69.43 48.14
C GLY A 403 12.45 -69.43 46.77
N SER A 404 12.70 -68.24 46.21
CA SER A 404 13.87 -67.98 45.37
C SER A 404 14.13 -66.48 45.32
N VAL A 405 15.33 -66.09 45.73
CA VAL A 405 15.84 -64.73 45.61
C VAL A 405 16.27 -64.56 44.15
N SER A 406 15.42 -63.99 43.31
CA SER A 406 15.83 -63.47 42.01
C SER A 406 15.73 -61.95 42.08
N ALA A 407 16.86 -61.28 42.28
CA ALA A 407 16.97 -59.86 41.99
C ALA A 407 16.61 -59.68 40.51
N SER A 408 15.40 -59.17 40.24
CA SER A 408 14.92 -58.87 38.92
C SER A 408 15.67 -57.64 38.39
N THR A 409 16.44 -57.85 37.32
CA THR A 409 17.10 -56.80 36.54
C THR A 409 16.15 -55.70 36.05
N ASP A 410 14.83 -55.94 36.05
CA ASP A 410 13.78 -55.01 35.63
C ASP A 410 13.54 -53.82 36.60
N GLU A 411 13.91 -53.91 37.88
CA GLU A 411 13.71 -52.78 38.81
C GLU A 411 14.76 -51.67 38.61
N VAL A 412 15.94 -52.02 38.08
CA VAL A 412 17.03 -51.06 37.84
C VAL A 412 16.80 -50.27 36.55
N GLU A 413 16.04 -50.81 35.59
CA GLU A 413 15.72 -50.13 34.34
C GLU A 413 14.57 -49.10 34.47
N SER A 414 13.68 -49.25 35.46
CA SER A 414 12.55 -48.31 35.67
C SER A 414 12.96 -46.92 36.17
N ASN A 415 14.09 -46.80 36.88
CA ASN A 415 14.53 -45.52 37.47
C ASN A 415 15.57 -44.76 36.62
N CYS A 416 16.11 -45.38 35.55
CA CYS A 416 17.20 -44.80 34.75
C CYS A 416 16.79 -43.51 33.99
N PHE A 417 15.48 -43.32 33.79
CA PHE A 417 14.91 -42.17 33.10
C PHE A 417 13.92 -41.38 33.95
N GLN A 418 13.90 -41.61 35.27
CA GLN A 418 13.07 -40.83 36.18
C GLN A 418 13.72 -39.47 36.40
N VAL A 419 12.96 -38.40 36.19
CA VAL A 419 13.42 -37.07 36.55
C VAL A 419 13.55 -37.00 38.08
N PRO A 420 14.65 -36.49 38.63
CA PRO A 420 14.77 -36.24 40.06
C PRO A 420 13.75 -35.21 40.56
N ASP A 421 13.46 -35.26 41.86
CA ASP A 421 12.72 -34.18 42.52
C ASP A 421 13.60 -32.92 42.53
N TYR A 422 13.15 -31.88 41.84
CA TYR A 422 13.84 -30.59 41.77
C TYR A 422 13.03 -29.48 42.42
N ARG A 423 13.74 -28.43 42.86
CA ARG A 423 13.15 -27.12 43.06
C ARG A 423 13.71 -26.21 41.97
N VAL A 424 12.82 -25.71 41.12
CA VAL A 424 13.13 -24.90 39.94
C VAL A 424 12.40 -23.56 40.04
N THR A 425 12.83 -22.58 39.28
CA THR A 425 12.12 -21.30 39.21
C THR A 425 10.78 -21.46 38.51
N VAL A 426 9.84 -20.57 38.85
CA VAL A 426 8.58 -20.45 38.12
C VAL A 426 8.85 -20.10 36.65
N CYS A 427 9.86 -19.27 36.38
CA CYS A 427 10.31 -18.92 35.04
C CYS A 427 10.70 -20.16 34.21
N ALA A 428 11.55 -21.04 34.74
CA ALA A 428 11.96 -22.26 34.02
C ALA A 428 10.78 -23.22 33.80
N ARG A 429 9.87 -23.34 34.78
CA ARG A 429 8.66 -24.15 34.62
C ARG A 429 7.74 -23.60 33.53
N GLU A 430 7.48 -22.28 33.53
CA GLU A 430 6.65 -21.62 32.52
C GLU A 430 7.27 -21.70 31.12
N ALA A 431 8.60 -21.55 31.00
CA ALA A 431 9.29 -21.67 29.73
C ALA A 431 9.19 -23.09 29.14
N VAL A 432 9.37 -24.12 29.98
CA VAL A 432 9.17 -25.52 29.58
C VAL A 432 7.72 -25.77 29.17
N GLU A 433 6.75 -25.32 29.96
CA GLU A 433 5.34 -25.49 29.66
C GLU A 433 4.95 -24.84 28.32
N LEU A 434 5.42 -23.62 28.08
CA LEU A 434 5.22 -22.89 26.83
C LEU A 434 5.87 -23.61 25.63
N ALA A 435 7.06 -24.20 25.81
CA ALA A 435 7.71 -25.01 24.78
C ALA A 435 6.87 -26.26 24.44
N HIS A 436 6.36 -26.99 25.44
CA HIS A 436 5.49 -28.15 25.22
C HIS A 436 4.19 -27.77 24.52
N GLN A 437 3.54 -26.67 24.91
CA GLN A 437 2.34 -26.17 24.23
C GLN A 437 2.62 -25.84 22.77
N THR A 438 3.75 -25.18 22.49
CA THR A 438 4.19 -24.85 21.13
C THR A 438 4.43 -26.12 20.29
N LEU A 439 5.00 -27.17 20.89
CA LEU A 439 5.24 -28.45 20.21
C LEU A 439 3.95 -29.23 19.95
N VAL A 440 2.97 -29.17 20.86
CA VAL A 440 1.63 -29.73 20.63
C VAL A 440 0.95 -29.04 19.45
N GLU A 441 1.02 -27.70 19.39
CA GLU A 441 0.51 -26.89 18.27
C GLU A 441 1.21 -27.24 16.94
N ALA A 442 2.52 -27.50 16.98
CA ALA A 442 3.28 -27.93 15.81
C ALA A 442 2.84 -29.31 15.27
N CYS A 443 2.40 -30.22 16.14
CA CYS A 443 1.93 -31.55 15.73
C CYS A 443 0.62 -31.51 14.93
N THR A 444 -0.20 -30.48 15.12
CA THR A 444 -1.48 -30.30 14.40
C THR A 444 -1.37 -29.35 13.21
N SER A 445 -0.17 -28.79 12.96
CA SER A 445 0.07 -27.77 11.94
C SER A 445 0.58 -28.34 10.62
N GLY A 446 0.45 -27.57 9.53
CA GLY A 446 1.08 -27.89 8.25
C GLY A 446 2.62 -27.86 8.32
N ALA A 447 3.31 -28.52 7.37
CA ALA A 447 4.76 -28.75 7.43
C ALA A 447 5.63 -27.50 7.64
N SER A 448 5.33 -26.40 6.93
CA SER A 448 6.08 -25.13 7.06
C SER A 448 5.87 -24.48 8.45
N SER A 449 4.62 -24.44 8.90
CA SER A 449 4.23 -23.91 10.22
C SER A 449 4.83 -24.73 11.36
N ALA A 450 4.75 -26.06 11.27
CA ALA A 450 5.31 -26.97 12.25
C ALA A 450 6.84 -26.81 12.40
N ASN A 451 7.56 -26.59 11.29
CA ASN A 451 8.99 -26.30 11.33
C ASN A 451 9.28 -25.01 12.08
N LEU A 452 8.56 -23.93 11.76
CA LEU A 452 8.72 -22.65 12.44
C LEU A 452 8.40 -22.74 13.94
N LEU A 453 7.33 -23.45 14.33
CA LEU A 453 6.96 -23.64 15.73
C LEU A 453 7.97 -24.52 16.47
N PHE A 454 8.50 -25.58 15.85
CA PHE A 454 9.57 -26.38 16.43
C PHE A 454 10.84 -25.54 16.68
N GLN A 455 11.25 -24.72 15.71
CA GLN A 455 12.37 -23.79 15.90
C GLN A 455 12.04 -22.74 16.97
N THR A 456 10.80 -22.28 17.07
CA THR A 456 10.37 -21.34 18.11
C THR A 456 10.54 -21.93 19.52
N ALA A 457 10.20 -23.21 19.71
CA ALA A 457 10.43 -23.89 20.99
C ALA A 457 11.93 -24.01 21.33
N ARG A 458 12.78 -24.27 20.33
CA ARG A 458 14.25 -24.25 20.51
C ARG A 458 14.76 -22.85 20.86
N ASP A 459 14.31 -21.84 20.13
CA ASP A 459 14.66 -20.43 20.36
C ASP A 459 14.24 -19.97 21.76
N LEU A 460 13.11 -20.44 22.29
CA LEU A 460 12.65 -20.13 23.64
C LEU A 460 13.64 -20.63 24.71
N PHE A 461 14.15 -21.86 24.58
CA PHE A 461 15.19 -22.36 25.47
C PHE A 461 16.51 -21.60 25.28
N PHE A 462 16.93 -21.37 24.03
CA PHE A 462 18.12 -20.59 23.75
C PHE A 462 18.05 -19.19 24.41
N LEU A 463 16.89 -18.55 24.33
CA LEU A 463 16.61 -17.27 24.95
C LEU A 463 16.75 -17.34 26.48
N PHE A 464 16.21 -18.39 27.12
CA PHE A 464 16.37 -18.62 28.56
C PHE A 464 17.85 -18.63 28.96
N ARG A 465 18.64 -19.47 28.29
CA ARG A 465 20.08 -19.63 28.58
C ARG A 465 20.90 -18.38 28.29
N THR A 466 20.39 -17.47 27.48
CA THR A 466 21.08 -16.21 27.15
C THR A 466 20.65 -15.08 28.07
N ILE A 467 19.35 -14.93 28.33
CA ILE A 467 18.81 -13.79 29.07
C ILE A 467 19.00 -13.95 30.56
N VAL A 468 18.66 -15.10 31.14
CA VAL A 468 18.66 -15.31 32.60
C VAL A 468 20.05 -15.07 33.22
N PRO A 469 21.14 -15.70 32.74
CA PRO A 469 22.45 -15.45 33.33
C PRO A 469 22.98 -14.04 33.09
N THR A 470 22.46 -13.30 32.11
CA THR A 470 22.84 -11.90 31.86
C THR A 470 22.05 -10.93 32.73
N LEU A 471 20.76 -11.17 32.97
CA LEU A 471 19.94 -10.30 33.81
C LEU A 471 20.21 -10.47 35.30
N TYR A 472 20.54 -11.69 35.72
CA TYR A 472 20.70 -12.07 37.13
C TYR A 472 22.14 -12.49 37.44
N GLU A 473 23.13 -11.98 36.71
CA GLU A 473 24.55 -12.32 36.88
C GLU A 473 25.00 -12.14 38.34
N ASP A 474 24.72 -10.97 38.92
CA ASP A 474 25.06 -10.63 40.30
C ASP A 474 24.36 -11.53 41.31
N ASP A 475 23.06 -11.80 41.12
CA ASP A 475 22.29 -12.67 42.02
C ASP A 475 22.82 -14.12 41.93
N ILE A 476 23.14 -14.63 40.74
CA ILE A 476 23.69 -15.98 40.54
C ILE A 476 25.09 -16.11 41.14
N ALA A 477 25.90 -15.05 41.08
CA ALA A 477 27.27 -15.06 41.61
C ALA A 477 27.34 -14.92 43.13
N ASN A 478 26.36 -14.24 43.75
CA ASN A 478 26.44 -13.86 45.16
C ASN A 478 25.38 -14.51 46.06
N ASP A 479 24.21 -14.90 45.54
CA ASP A 479 23.16 -15.57 46.31
C ASP A 479 23.15 -17.09 46.10
N SER A 480 23.42 -17.84 47.18
CA SER A 480 23.43 -19.31 47.19
C SER A 480 22.14 -19.92 46.64
N ARG A 481 20.99 -19.33 46.97
CA ARG A 481 19.69 -19.84 46.54
C ARG A 481 19.52 -19.66 45.03
N THR A 482 19.79 -18.47 44.52
CA THR A 482 19.65 -18.16 43.09
C THR A 482 20.64 -18.97 42.24
N CYS A 483 21.88 -19.16 42.70
CA CYS A 483 22.85 -20.05 42.05
C CYS A 483 22.33 -21.49 41.94
N MET A 484 21.80 -22.04 43.04
CA MET A 484 21.25 -23.40 43.08
C MET A 484 20.01 -23.54 42.20
N LEU A 485 19.13 -22.54 42.20
CA LEU A 485 17.96 -22.52 41.34
C LEU A 485 18.34 -22.48 39.86
N TYR A 486 19.31 -21.64 39.47
CA TYR A 486 19.79 -21.58 38.09
C TYR A 486 20.42 -22.91 37.63
N HIS A 487 21.24 -23.54 38.48
CA HIS A 487 21.78 -24.87 38.21
C HIS A 487 20.66 -25.91 37.98
N ASN A 488 19.68 -25.95 38.88
CA ASN A 488 18.54 -26.86 38.79
C ASN A 488 17.69 -26.59 37.55
N ASP A 489 17.45 -25.33 37.21
CA ASP A 489 16.68 -24.93 36.02
C ASP A 489 17.36 -25.43 34.74
N CYS A 490 18.68 -25.27 34.64
CA CYS A 490 19.46 -25.78 33.51
C CYS A 490 19.32 -27.29 33.37
N LEU A 491 19.46 -28.04 34.47
CA LEU A 491 19.29 -29.50 34.44
C LEU A 491 17.87 -29.91 34.12
N TYR A 492 16.87 -29.29 34.75
CA TYR A 492 15.45 -29.52 34.52
C TYR A 492 15.07 -29.37 33.05
N ILE A 493 15.52 -28.28 32.39
CA ILE A 493 15.30 -28.07 30.96
C ILE A 493 15.95 -29.18 30.13
N THR A 494 17.14 -29.66 30.51
CA THR A 494 17.82 -30.74 29.76
C THR A 494 17.05 -32.06 29.80
N TYR A 495 16.40 -32.41 30.91
CA TYR A 495 15.54 -33.60 30.99
C TYR A 495 14.40 -33.54 29.98
N HIS A 496 13.74 -32.38 29.86
CA HIS A 496 12.70 -32.18 28.85
C HIS A 496 13.25 -32.23 27.42
N MET A 497 14.45 -31.70 27.16
CA MET A 497 15.10 -31.78 25.84
C MET A 497 15.37 -33.21 25.36
N VAL A 498 15.77 -34.12 26.27
CA VAL A 498 15.92 -35.56 25.96
C VAL A 498 14.58 -36.14 25.50
N MET A 499 13.50 -35.77 26.18
CA MET A 499 12.19 -36.38 26.02
C MET A 499 11.35 -35.80 24.89
N ILE A 500 11.58 -34.54 24.50
CA ILE A 500 10.85 -33.89 23.41
C ILE A 500 10.89 -34.72 22.11
N GLY A 501 12.05 -35.29 21.78
CA GLY A 501 12.19 -36.16 20.61
C GLY A 501 11.31 -37.41 20.70
N HIS A 502 11.22 -38.03 21.88
CA HIS A 502 10.36 -39.20 22.07
C HIS A 502 8.86 -38.82 21.98
N LEU A 503 8.47 -37.73 22.65
CA LEU A 503 7.06 -37.32 22.80
C LEU A 503 6.42 -36.80 21.50
N TYR A 504 7.16 -36.04 20.69
CA TYR A 504 6.56 -35.26 19.59
C TYR A 504 7.02 -35.67 18.20
N LYS A 505 8.24 -36.20 18.05
CA LYS A 505 8.86 -36.45 16.74
C LYS A 505 7.92 -37.19 15.79
N HIS A 506 7.37 -38.34 16.20
CA HIS A 506 6.49 -39.15 15.36
C HIS A 506 5.16 -38.49 14.96
N ARG A 507 4.74 -37.44 15.68
CA ARG A 507 3.50 -36.68 15.42
C ARG A 507 3.72 -35.45 14.56
N LEU A 508 4.97 -35.03 14.37
CA LEU A 508 5.30 -33.87 13.55
C LEU A 508 5.27 -34.23 12.06
N PRO A 509 4.97 -33.29 11.16
CA PRO A 509 5.02 -33.52 9.72
C PRO A 509 6.47 -33.72 9.22
N ALA A 510 6.64 -34.39 8.08
CA ALA A 510 7.94 -34.54 7.44
C ALA A 510 8.55 -33.16 7.08
N PRO A 511 9.88 -32.97 7.22
CA PRO A 511 10.91 -33.96 7.61
C PRO A 511 11.13 -34.09 9.13
N LEU A 512 10.40 -33.34 9.96
CA LEU A 512 10.59 -33.30 11.40
C LEU A 512 10.29 -34.64 12.07
N ASN A 513 9.43 -35.46 11.46
CA ASN A 513 9.19 -36.83 11.90
C ASN A 513 10.44 -37.72 12.01
N GLN A 514 11.54 -37.32 11.38
CA GLN A 514 12.80 -38.04 11.41
C GLN A 514 13.93 -37.28 12.12
N THR A 515 13.83 -35.95 12.20
CA THR A 515 14.94 -35.09 12.65
C THR A 515 14.65 -34.26 13.89
N ALA A 516 13.40 -34.19 14.37
CA ALA A 516 13.04 -33.34 15.51
C ALA A 516 13.61 -33.87 16.83
N THR A 517 14.76 -33.30 17.24
CA THR A 517 15.39 -33.52 18.54
C THR A 517 15.96 -32.21 19.09
N MET A 518 16.14 -32.12 20.41
CA MET A 518 16.82 -30.98 21.06
C MET A 518 18.07 -31.41 21.86
N VAL A 519 18.54 -32.64 21.63
CA VAL A 519 19.68 -33.24 22.34
C VAL A 519 20.98 -32.46 22.11
N ASP A 520 21.11 -31.82 20.96
CA ASP A 520 22.23 -30.96 20.59
C ASP A 520 22.39 -29.73 21.51
N MET A 521 21.32 -29.27 22.14
CA MET A 521 21.34 -28.11 23.05
C MET A 521 21.74 -28.47 24.49
N ILE A 522 21.68 -29.76 24.85
CA ILE A 522 21.90 -30.24 26.22
C ILE A 522 23.27 -29.86 26.77
N PRO A 523 24.40 -30.07 26.06
CA PRO A 523 25.72 -29.77 26.61
C PRO A 523 25.83 -28.30 27.04
N SER A 524 25.36 -27.37 26.20
CA SER A 524 25.44 -25.94 26.51
C SER A 524 24.65 -25.53 27.76
N PHE A 525 23.55 -26.23 28.06
CA PHE A 525 22.77 -25.99 29.28
C PHE A 525 23.44 -26.58 30.52
N ARG A 526 23.96 -27.81 30.42
CA ARG A 526 24.70 -28.44 31.51
C ARG A 526 25.93 -27.63 31.88
N ASP A 527 26.73 -27.26 30.88
CA ASP A 527 27.92 -26.42 31.06
C ASP A 527 27.59 -25.06 31.67
N ALA A 528 26.42 -24.48 31.36
CA ALA A 528 26.00 -23.21 31.94
C ALA A 528 25.66 -23.34 33.43
N GLY A 529 24.87 -24.35 33.81
CA GLY A 529 24.51 -24.61 35.20
C GLY A 529 25.69 -25.08 36.05
N GLU A 530 26.57 -25.93 35.51
CA GLU A 530 27.76 -26.44 36.20
C GLU A 530 28.80 -25.34 36.43
N ARG A 531 29.04 -24.48 35.43
CA ARG A 531 29.97 -23.35 35.58
C ARG A 531 29.49 -22.37 36.65
N ALA A 532 28.20 -22.02 36.65
CA ALA A 532 27.65 -21.11 37.67
C ALA A 532 27.88 -21.65 39.09
N LEU A 533 27.57 -22.93 39.31
CA LEU A 533 27.77 -23.60 40.60
C LEU A 533 29.25 -23.71 41.00
N THR A 534 30.11 -24.09 40.05
CA THR A 534 31.55 -24.23 40.31
C THR A 534 32.19 -22.89 40.65
N SER A 535 31.86 -21.83 39.92
CA SER A 535 32.35 -20.48 40.20
C SER A 535 31.87 -19.98 41.56
N TYR A 536 30.59 -20.19 41.89
CA TYR A 536 30.02 -19.81 43.19
C TYR A 536 30.74 -20.51 44.36
N THR A 537 30.88 -21.83 44.27
CA THR A 537 31.54 -22.61 45.33
C THR A 537 33.02 -22.26 45.49
N ALA A 538 33.73 -22.00 44.40
CA ALA A 538 35.12 -21.53 44.46
C ALA A 538 35.23 -20.19 45.19
N ALA A 539 34.37 -19.22 44.86
CA ALA A 539 34.35 -17.91 45.52
C ALA A 539 34.03 -18.03 47.02
N GLN A 540 33.06 -18.87 47.39
CA GLN A 540 32.72 -19.11 48.80
C GLN A 540 33.87 -19.78 49.59
N ILE A 541 34.57 -20.73 48.98
CA ILE A 541 35.76 -21.35 49.60
C ILE A 541 36.85 -20.29 49.82
N GLU A 542 37.10 -19.42 48.84
CA GLU A 542 38.08 -18.33 48.96
C GLU A 542 37.70 -17.34 50.06
N GLU A 543 36.43 -16.94 50.13
CA GLU A 543 35.90 -16.06 51.18
C GLU A 543 36.13 -16.67 52.56
N VAL A 544 35.76 -17.94 52.77
CA VAL A 544 35.98 -18.65 54.03
C VAL A 544 37.47 -18.75 54.37
N LEU A 545 38.33 -19.08 53.40
CA LEU A 545 39.77 -19.14 53.62
C LEU A 545 40.37 -17.77 53.97
N SER A 546 39.85 -16.70 53.39
CA SER A 546 40.26 -15.33 53.71
C SER A 546 39.81 -14.93 55.12
N GLY A 547 38.59 -15.27 55.51
CA GLY A 547 38.06 -15.04 56.86
C GLY A 547 38.81 -15.84 57.93
N LEU A 548 39.21 -17.08 57.64
CA LEU A 548 40.03 -17.87 58.55
C LEU A 548 41.42 -17.27 58.78
N LYS A 549 41.99 -16.57 57.79
CA LYS A 549 43.28 -15.87 57.92
C LYS A 549 43.19 -14.58 58.75
N THR A 550 42.00 -14.01 58.93
CA THR A 550 41.79 -12.74 59.64
C THR A 550 41.26 -12.91 61.07
N LEU A 551 40.98 -14.15 61.50
CA LEU A 551 40.61 -14.44 62.89
C LEU A 551 41.83 -14.20 63.82
N PRO A 552 41.66 -13.47 64.94
CA PRO A 552 42.71 -13.34 65.93
C PRO A 552 42.98 -14.70 66.58
N VAL A 553 44.28 -15.05 66.67
CA VAL A 553 44.80 -16.29 67.28
C VAL A 553 44.39 -16.41 68.75
#